data_AF-A0A518ANY8-F1
#
_entry.id   AF-A0A518ANY8-F1
#
_cell.length_a   1.000
_cell.length_b   1.000
_cell.length_c   1.000
_cell.angle_alpha   90.00
_cell.angle_beta   90.00
_cell.angle_gamma   90.00
#
_symmetry.space_group_name_H-M   'P 1'
#
loop_
_entity.id
_entity.type
_entity.pdbx_description
1 polymer ?
#
loop_
_entity_poly.entity_id
_entity_poly.type
_entity_poly.pdbx_seq_one_letter_code
_entity_poly.pdbx_strand_id
1 'polypeptide(L)'
;MLWPLMFPMRLTFVVLVALVCLATMFAPRWNRKRKSMFSLAVAVACVAFIPSCVLIQVAIDKVRFGEFEYSSAADIHDRRVDGWMPRQASNIRLFKHAGGFQAKYQIEQAELEAFIDREWKEWGRYSVVSRSDIEQGRFVSTMREDFRYPPETGSDTPLKTYSSPVAADGAGFTIWYDPETATAYQEAGYW
;
A
#
# COMPACT_ATOMS: atom_id res chain seq x y z
N MET A 1 -7.04 7.46 6.43
CA MET A 1 -7.65 6.39 7.28
C MET A 1 -6.60 5.81 8.22
N LEU A 2 -6.79 5.86 9.56
CA LEU A 2 -5.84 5.32 10.56
C LEU A 2 -5.84 3.79 10.68
N TRP A 3 -6.41 3.07 9.70
CA TRP A 3 -6.56 1.62 9.71
C TRP A 3 -5.25 0.84 9.98
N PRO A 4 -4.09 1.25 9.42
CA PRO A 4 -2.80 0.61 9.71
C PRO A 4 -2.40 0.64 11.19
N LEU A 5 -2.84 1.67 11.93
CA LEU A 5 -2.55 1.86 13.36
C LEU A 5 -3.65 1.24 14.24
N MET A 6 -4.91 1.33 13.80
CA MET A 6 -6.05 0.84 14.58
C MET A 6 -6.09 -0.68 14.70
N PHE A 7 -5.70 -1.41 13.65
CA PHE A 7 -5.74 -2.87 13.68
C PHE A 7 -4.73 -3.48 14.66
N PRO A 8 -3.43 -3.09 14.65
CA PRO A 8 -2.47 -3.52 15.67
C PRO A 8 -2.90 -3.14 17.08
N MET A 9 -3.36 -1.90 17.30
CA MET A 9 -3.81 -1.47 18.63
C MET A 9 -4.96 -2.32 19.17
N ARG A 10 -5.97 -2.61 18.35
CA ARG A 10 -7.10 -3.46 18.75
C ARG A 10 -6.66 -4.88 19.06
N LEU A 11 -5.83 -5.47 18.20
CA LEU A 11 -5.32 -6.83 18.39
C LEU A 11 -4.49 -6.93 19.68
N THR A 12 -3.53 -6.03 19.87
CA THR A 12 -2.69 -5.96 21.06
C THR A 12 -3.50 -5.78 22.34
N PHE A 13 -4.48 -4.87 22.31
CA PHE A 13 -5.36 -4.62 23.46
C PHE A 13 -6.13 -5.88 23.86
N VAL A 14 -6.77 -6.56 22.90
CA VAL A 14 -7.54 -7.79 23.16
C VAL A 14 -6.64 -8.90 23.71
N VAL A 15 -5.45 -9.09 23.14
CA VAL A 15 -4.48 -10.10 23.60
C VAL A 15 -4.03 -9.81 25.04
N LEU A 16 -3.70 -8.57 25.37
CA LEU A 16 -3.26 -8.20 26.72
C LEU A 16 -4.37 -8.33 27.75
N VAL A 17 -5.61 -7.94 27.41
CA VAL A 17 -6.77 -8.16 28.30
C VAL A 17 -6.96 -9.65 28.57
N ALA A 18 -6.89 -10.49 27.53
CA ALA A 18 -6.99 -11.94 27.68
C ALA A 18 -5.88 -12.50 28.59
N LEU A 19 -4.63 -12.04 28.42
CA LEU A 19 -3.51 -12.45 29.26
C LEU A 19 -3.68 -12.02 30.72
N VAL A 20 -4.16 -10.79 30.99
CA VAL A 20 -4.46 -10.31 32.34
C VAL A 20 -5.57 -11.15 32.99
N CYS A 21 -6.63 -11.45 32.25
CA CYS A 21 -7.72 -12.32 32.72
C CYS A 21 -7.20 -13.72 33.05
N LEU A 22 -6.45 -14.35 32.15
CA LEU A 22 -5.87 -15.68 32.35
C LEU A 22 -4.92 -15.70 33.57
N ALA A 23 -3.99 -14.74 33.66
CA ALA A 23 -3.07 -14.64 34.79
C ALA A 23 -3.82 -14.48 36.14
N THR A 24 -4.92 -13.72 36.14
CA THR A 24 -5.74 -13.50 37.34
C THR A 24 -6.53 -14.76 37.72
N MET A 25 -7.08 -15.49 36.74
CA MET A 25 -7.79 -16.75 36.98
C MET A 25 -6.87 -17.84 37.52
N PHE A 26 -5.66 -17.97 36.96
CA PHE A 26 -4.67 -18.98 37.38
C PHE A 26 -3.84 -18.58 38.61
N ALA A 27 -4.00 -17.36 39.13
CA ALA A 27 -3.31 -16.87 40.33
C ALA A 27 -3.31 -17.84 41.54
N PRO A 28 -4.42 -18.53 41.89
CA PRO A 28 -4.45 -19.47 43.01
C PRO A 28 -3.51 -20.66 42.82
N ARG A 29 -3.28 -21.09 41.57
CA ARG A 29 -2.38 -22.20 41.24
C ARG A 29 -0.91 -21.85 41.49
N TRP A 30 -0.60 -20.56 41.59
CA TRP A 30 0.73 -20.02 41.94
C TRP A 30 0.80 -19.46 43.37
N ASN A 31 -0.14 -19.85 44.25
CA ASN A 31 -0.21 -19.37 45.64
C ASN A 31 -0.29 -17.83 45.78
N ARG A 32 -0.82 -17.13 44.77
CA ARG A 32 -1.00 -15.66 44.79
C ARG A 32 -2.46 -15.27 44.96
N LYS A 33 -2.70 -14.17 45.69
CA LYS A 33 -4.03 -13.55 45.79
C LYS A 33 -4.41 -12.94 44.44
N ARG A 34 -5.63 -13.22 43.97
CA ARG A 34 -6.14 -12.73 42.67
C ARG A 34 -5.99 -11.22 42.48
N LYS A 35 -6.32 -10.42 43.51
CA LYS A 35 -6.19 -8.95 43.47
C LYS A 35 -4.74 -8.49 43.23
N SER A 36 -3.78 -9.09 43.92
CA SER A 36 -2.37 -8.77 43.76
C SER A 36 -1.85 -9.17 42.37
N MET A 37 -2.26 -10.33 41.86
CA MET A 37 -1.90 -10.77 40.52
C MET A 37 -2.50 -9.88 39.43
N PHE A 38 -3.75 -9.45 39.58
CA PHE A 38 -4.40 -8.54 38.65
C PHE A 38 -3.66 -7.20 38.56
N SER A 39 -3.36 -6.56 39.69
CA SER A 39 -2.63 -5.28 39.70
C SER A 39 -1.26 -5.40 39.04
N LEU A 40 -0.52 -6.48 39.34
CA LEU A 40 0.77 -6.73 38.71
C LEU A 40 0.63 -6.96 37.19
N ALA A 41 -0.32 -7.78 36.78
CA ALA A 41 -0.55 -8.10 35.37
C ALA A 41 -0.96 -6.86 34.56
N VAL A 42 -1.78 -5.97 35.14
CA VAL A 42 -2.15 -4.69 34.52
C VAL A 42 -0.92 -3.78 34.38
N ALA A 43 -0.10 -3.64 35.42
CA ALA A 43 1.11 -2.82 35.35
C ALA A 43 2.07 -3.32 34.24
N VAL A 44 2.28 -4.64 34.19
CA VAL A 44 3.08 -5.29 33.13
C VAL A 44 2.45 -5.08 31.76
N ALA A 45 1.13 -5.22 31.62
CA ALA A 45 0.43 -5.01 30.37
C ALA A 45 0.55 -3.57 29.86
N CYS A 46 0.46 -2.57 30.74
CA CYS A 46 0.65 -1.16 30.37
C CYS A 46 2.07 -0.89 29.85
N VAL A 47 3.09 -1.47 30.49
CA VAL A 47 4.49 -1.34 30.05
C VAL A 47 4.73 -2.12 28.75
N ALA A 48 4.14 -3.30 28.62
CA ALA A 48 4.29 -4.16 27.44
C ALA A 48 3.46 -3.72 26.23
N PHE A 49 2.48 -2.82 26.40
CA PHE A 49 1.56 -2.41 25.35
C PHE A 49 2.26 -1.79 24.15
N ILE A 50 3.13 -0.81 24.38
CA ILE A 50 3.85 -0.10 23.31
C ILE A 50 4.79 -1.06 22.54
N PRO A 51 5.71 -1.81 23.19
CA PRO A 51 6.61 -2.70 22.46
C PRO A 51 5.88 -3.83 21.73
N SER A 52 4.77 -4.35 22.28
CA SER A 52 3.96 -5.36 21.59
C SER A 52 3.26 -4.81 20.35
N CYS A 53 2.73 -3.58 20.39
CA CYS A 53 2.21 -2.90 19.21
C CYS A 53 3.26 -2.77 18.10
N VAL A 54 4.48 -2.34 18.45
CA VAL A 54 5.58 -2.20 17.49
C VAL A 54 5.96 -3.55 16.88
N LEU A 55 6.08 -4.61 17.69
CA LEU A 55 6.40 -5.96 17.21
C LEU A 55 5.33 -6.51 16.26
N ILE A 56 4.06 -6.34 16.62
CA ILE A 56 2.93 -6.76 15.78
C ILE A 56 2.93 -5.99 14.46
N GLN A 57 3.18 -4.69 14.50
CA GLN A 57 3.28 -3.88 13.28
C GLN A 57 4.43 -4.36 12.39
N VAL A 58 5.63 -4.57 12.94
CA VAL A 58 6.78 -5.09 12.16
C VAL A 58 6.47 -6.45 11.55
N ALA A 59 5.77 -7.33 12.27
CA ALA A 59 5.38 -8.64 11.76
C ALA A 59 4.35 -8.54 10.62
N ILE A 60 3.33 -7.69 10.78
CA ILE A 60 2.29 -7.47 9.76
C ILE A 60 2.89 -6.79 8.52
N ASP A 61 3.77 -5.82 8.71
CA ASP A 61 4.39 -5.05 7.62
C ASP A 61 5.21 -5.96 6.69
N LYS A 62 5.84 -7.02 7.20
CA LYS A 62 6.53 -8.03 6.38
C LYS A 62 5.61 -8.82 5.45
N VAL A 63 4.34 -8.96 5.80
CA VAL A 63 3.34 -9.69 4.98
C VAL A 63 2.59 -8.73 4.07
N ARG A 64 2.41 -7.48 4.52
CA ARG A 64 1.61 -6.47 3.83
C ARG A 64 2.40 -5.67 2.79
N PHE A 65 3.69 -5.51 3.01
CA PHE A 65 4.60 -4.70 2.21
C PHE A 65 5.74 -5.55 1.68
N GLY A 66 6.40 -5.04 0.63
CA GLY A 66 7.41 -5.78 -0.11
C GLY A 66 6.96 -6.03 -1.53
N GLU A 67 7.65 -6.97 -2.17
CA GLU A 67 7.48 -7.28 -3.58
C GLU A 67 6.60 -8.51 -3.76
N PHE A 68 5.67 -8.40 -4.71
CA PHE A 68 4.69 -9.41 -5.05
C PHE A 68 4.62 -9.55 -6.56
N GLU A 69 4.41 -10.75 -7.05
CA GLU A 69 4.28 -11.04 -8.48
C GLU A 69 2.89 -11.63 -8.75
N TYR A 70 2.23 -11.13 -9.79
CA TYR A 70 0.89 -11.56 -10.19
C TYR A 70 0.85 -11.74 -11.71
N SER A 71 0.09 -12.73 -12.17
CA SER A 71 -0.10 -12.96 -13.60
C SER A 71 -1.05 -11.93 -14.22
N SER A 72 -2.08 -11.52 -13.48
CA SER A 72 -3.09 -10.56 -13.94
C SER A 72 -3.57 -9.62 -12.82
N ALA A 73 -4.21 -8.51 -13.19
CA ALA A 73 -4.79 -7.58 -12.22
C ALA A 73 -5.91 -8.23 -11.36
N ALA A 74 -6.58 -9.26 -11.88
CA ALA A 74 -7.62 -9.99 -11.14
C ALA A 74 -7.07 -10.81 -9.96
N ASP A 75 -5.79 -11.17 -10.00
CA ASP A 75 -5.12 -11.93 -8.93
C ASP A 75 -4.73 -11.03 -7.74
N ILE A 76 -4.84 -9.70 -7.90
CA ILE A 76 -4.52 -8.72 -6.85
C ILE A 76 -5.71 -8.59 -5.90
N HIS A 77 -5.72 -9.40 -4.84
CA HIS A 77 -6.74 -9.33 -3.79
C HIS A 77 -6.48 -8.25 -2.73
N ASP A 78 -5.97 -7.07 -3.13
CA ASP A 78 -5.73 -5.92 -2.24
C ASP A 78 -6.51 -4.70 -2.71
N ARG A 79 -7.54 -4.34 -1.93
CA ARG A 79 -8.44 -3.20 -2.24
C ARG A 79 -7.74 -1.85 -2.37
N ARG A 80 -6.51 -1.71 -1.88
CA ARG A 80 -5.74 -0.46 -1.99
C ARG A 80 -5.09 -0.29 -3.36
N VAL A 81 -4.93 -1.39 -4.08
CA VAL A 81 -4.36 -1.44 -5.43
C VAL A 81 -5.49 -1.60 -6.44
N ASP A 82 -6.56 -2.30 -6.04
CA ASP A 82 -7.79 -2.42 -6.81
C ASP A 82 -8.36 -1.04 -7.16
N GLY A 83 -8.78 -0.87 -8.42
CA GLY A 83 -9.22 0.40 -8.99
C GLY A 83 -8.10 1.33 -9.47
N TRP A 84 -6.87 1.17 -8.99
CA TRP A 84 -5.73 2.01 -9.38
C TRP A 84 -4.91 1.39 -10.51
N MET A 85 -5.23 0.16 -10.89
CA MET A 85 -4.55 -0.59 -11.93
C MET A 85 -5.52 -0.96 -13.05
N PRO A 86 -5.10 -0.88 -14.32
CA PRO A 86 -5.90 -1.36 -15.44
C PRO A 86 -6.22 -2.85 -15.28
N ARG A 87 -7.44 -3.27 -15.62
CA ARG A 87 -7.85 -4.68 -15.52
C ARG A 87 -7.12 -5.58 -16.51
N GLN A 88 -6.62 -5.00 -17.59
CA GLN A 88 -5.91 -5.68 -18.66
C GLN A 88 -4.40 -5.80 -18.40
N ALA A 89 -3.91 -5.25 -17.28
CA ALA A 89 -2.53 -5.41 -16.89
C ALA A 89 -2.19 -6.89 -16.64
N SER A 90 -1.04 -7.31 -17.15
CA SER A 90 -0.49 -8.65 -17.01
C SER A 90 0.99 -8.62 -16.62
N ASN A 91 1.55 -9.76 -16.18
CA ASN A 91 2.96 -9.88 -15.77
C ASN A 91 3.37 -8.79 -14.76
N ILE A 92 2.59 -8.69 -13.69
CA ILE A 92 2.63 -7.58 -12.74
C ILE A 92 3.66 -7.89 -11.66
N ARG A 93 4.66 -7.02 -11.51
CA ARG A 93 5.52 -6.93 -10.32
C ARG A 93 5.10 -5.71 -9.52
N LEU A 94 4.74 -5.94 -8.26
CA LEU A 94 4.13 -4.95 -7.41
C LEU A 94 4.91 -4.81 -6.11
N PHE A 95 5.49 -3.64 -5.89
CA PHE A 95 6.16 -3.27 -4.66
C PHE A 95 5.24 -2.40 -3.80
N LYS A 96 4.68 -2.97 -2.73
CA LYS A 96 3.80 -2.25 -1.80
C LYS A 96 4.61 -1.65 -0.65
N HIS A 97 4.29 -0.41 -0.29
CA HIS A 97 4.82 0.24 0.91
C HIS A 97 3.70 1.00 1.63
N ALA A 98 4.02 1.61 2.78
CA ALA A 98 3.00 2.26 3.61
C ALA A 98 2.26 3.39 2.86
N GLY A 99 3.01 4.16 2.07
CA GLY A 99 2.56 5.32 1.30
C GLY A 99 1.82 5.02 0.01
N GLY A 100 1.87 3.79 -0.49
CA GLY A 100 1.50 3.55 -1.87
C GLY A 100 1.98 2.23 -2.42
N PHE A 101 2.17 2.21 -3.73
CA PHE A 101 2.85 1.13 -4.41
C PHE A 101 3.59 1.62 -5.64
N GLN A 102 4.62 0.87 -6.01
CA GLN A 102 5.23 0.93 -7.33
C GLN A 102 4.90 -0.37 -8.06
N ALA A 103 4.59 -0.30 -9.35
CA ALA A 103 4.28 -1.48 -10.15
C ALA A 103 4.99 -1.43 -11.51
N LYS A 104 5.28 -2.61 -12.03
CA LYS A 104 5.69 -2.84 -13.41
C LYS A 104 4.75 -3.88 -14.00
N TYR A 105 4.21 -3.65 -15.18
CA TYR A 105 3.29 -4.58 -15.84
C TYR A 105 3.25 -4.36 -17.34
N GLN A 106 2.71 -5.35 -18.06
CA GLN A 106 2.47 -5.27 -19.50
C GLN A 106 1.03 -4.86 -19.77
N ILE A 107 0.84 -3.95 -20.73
CA ILE A 107 -0.46 -3.48 -21.19
C ILE A 107 -0.33 -2.87 -22.58
N GLU A 108 -1.35 -3.02 -23.43
CA GLU A 108 -1.39 -2.32 -24.71
C GLU A 108 -1.61 -0.80 -24.51
N GLN A 109 -0.93 0.03 -25.30
CA GLN A 109 -1.02 1.49 -25.18
C GLN A 109 -2.48 2.00 -25.25
N ALA A 110 -3.28 1.46 -26.17
CA ALA A 110 -4.67 1.88 -26.33
C ALA A 110 -5.51 1.60 -25.08
N GLU A 111 -5.26 0.48 -24.40
CA GLU A 111 -5.95 0.11 -23.17
C GLU A 111 -5.50 0.97 -21.98
N LEU A 112 -4.20 1.31 -21.93
CA LEU A 112 -3.66 2.25 -20.95
C LEU A 112 -4.30 3.64 -21.12
N GLU A 113 -4.38 4.16 -22.33
CA GLU A 113 -4.99 5.47 -22.62
C GLU A 113 -6.47 5.47 -22.27
N ALA A 114 -7.20 4.41 -22.64
CA ALA A 114 -8.61 4.24 -22.26
C ALA A 114 -8.81 4.14 -20.74
N PHE A 115 -7.86 3.55 -20.01
CA PHE A 115 -7.86 3.56 -18.55
C PHE A 115 -7.71 4.98 -18.00
N ILE A 116 -6.71 5.72 -18.44
CA ILE A 116 -6.46 7.11 -17.99
C ILE A 116 -7.67 8.00 -18.30
N ASP A 117 -8.26 7.86 -19.48
CA ASP A 117 -9.48 8.59 -19.87
C ASP A 117 -10.64 8.30 -18.92
N ARG A 118 -10.83 7.04 -18.55
CA ARG A 118 -11.87 6.63 -17.61
C ARG A 118 -11.64 7.24 -16.23
N GLU A 119 -10.42 7.18 -15.71
CA GLU A 119 -10.08 7.76 -14.40
C GLU A 119 -10.36 9.27 -14.37
N TRP A 120 -9.94 10.00 -15.40
CA TRP A 120 -10.24 11.44 -15.50
C TRP A 120 -11.73 11.73 -15.66
N LYS A 121 -12.48 10.87 -16.35
CA LYS A 121 -13.93 11.03 -16.50
C LYS A 121 -14.68 10.80 -15.19
N GLU A 122 -14.26 9.81 -14.41
CA GLU A 122 -14.94 9.44 -13.16
C GLU A 122 -14.53 10.33 -11.98
N TRP A 123 -13.22 10.58 -11.84
CA TRP A 123 -12.64 11.24 -10.67
C TRP A 123 -12.11 12.64 -10.93
N GLY A 124 -11.99 13.07 -12.19
CA GLY A 124 -11.38 14.36 -12.55
C GLY A 124 -12.04 15.58 -11.91
N ARG A 125 -13.34 15.53 -11.62
CA ARG A 125 -14.06 16.62 -10.91
C ARG A 125 -13.60 16.83 -9.46
N TYR A 126 -12.95 15.85 -8.86
CA TYR A 126 -12.41 15.90 -7.50
C TYR A 126 -10.91 16.18 -7.48
N SER A 127 -10.30 16.33 -8.66
CA SER A 127 -8.88 16.58 -8.79
C SER A 127 -8.54 17.99 -8.34
N VAL A 128 -7.45 18.16 -7.60
CA VAL A 128 -6.87 19.48 -7.30
C VAL A 128 -6.06 20.06 -8.46
N VAL A 129 -5.82 19.26 -9.50
CA VAL A 129 -5.14 19.64 -10.74
C VAL A 129 -6.04 19.39 -11.94
N SER A 130 -6.08 20.31 -12.90
CA SER A 130 -6.85 20.11 -14.13
C SER A 130 -6.11 19.14 -15.06
N ARG A 131 -6.88 18.35 -15.81
CA ARG A 131 -6.33 17.50 -16.87
C ARG A 131 -5.60 18.31 -17.93
N SER A 132 -6.10 19.51 -18.24
CA SER A 132 -5.49 20.43 -19.23
C SER A 132 -4.11 20.93 -18.81
N ASP A 133 -3.84 20.93 -17.51
CA ASP A 133 -2.62 21.50 -16.94
C ASP A 133 -1.52 20.44 -16.85
N ILE A 134 -1.85 19.18 -17.16
CA ILE A 134 -0.92 18.05 -17.17
C ILE A 134 -0.78 17.54 -18.60
N GLU A 135 0.44 17.56 -19.11
CA GLU A 135 0.75 16.99 -20.42
C GLU A 135 0.67 15.46 -20.37
N GLN A 136 -0.32 14.88 -21.05
CA GLN A 136 -0.53 13.44 -21.15
C GLN A 136 0.20 12.87 -22.38
N GLY A 137 0.81 11.70 -22.24
CA GLY A 137 1.46 10.99 -23.34
C GLY A 137 2.78 11.62 -23.83
N ARG A 138 3.33 12.58 -23.09
CA ARG A 138 4.61 13.21 -23.43
C ARG A 138 5.76 12.25 -23.18
N PHE A 139 6.72 12.23 -24.10
CA PHE A 139 7.98 11.52 -23.91
C PHE A 139 8.86 12.19 -22.86
N VAL A 140 9.30 11.41 -21.87
CA VAL A 140 10.29 11.76 -20.87
C VAL A 140 11.45 10.77 -20.95
N SER A 141 12.67 11.26 -20.72
CA SER A 141 13.89 10.45 -20.76
C SER A 141 14.30 9.92 -19.39
N THR A 142 13.60 10.30 -18.32
CA THR A 142 13.94 9.90 -16.96
C THR A 142 12.70 9.58 -16.15
N MET A 143 12.67 8.39 -15.56
CA MET A 143 11.83 8.09 -14.41
C MET A 143 12.43 8.71 -13.15
N ARG A 144 11.68 8.68 -12.07
CA ARG A 144 12.16 9.08 -10.75
C ARG A 144 13.33 8.19 -10.32
N GLU A 145 14.39 8.81 -9.77
CA GLU A 145 15.63 8.10 -9.41
C GLU A 145 15.45 7.01 -8.33
N ASP A 146 14.39 7.13 -7.51
CA ASP A 146 14.04 6.20 -6.44
C ASP A 146 13.04 5.11 -6.87
N PHE A 147 12.73 5.02 -8.18
CA PHE A 147 11.83 4.00 -8.69
C PHE A 147 12.51 2.62 -8.69
N ARG A 148 11.86 1.63 -8.07
CA ARG A 148 12.45 0.28 -7.85
C ARG A 148 12.66 -0.51 -9.15
N TYR A 149 11.85 -0.25 -10.17
CA TYR A 149 11.89 -0.98 -11.43
C TYR A 149 12.53 -0.13 -12.54
N PRO A 150 13.84 -0.27 -12.80
CA PRO A 150 14.44 0.44 -13.92
C PRO A 150 13.83 -0.05 -15.26
N PRO A 151 13.79 0.82 -16.29
CA PRO A 151 13.38 0.42 -17.63
C PRO A 151 14.26 -0.71 -18.17
N GLU A 152 13.66 -1.71 -18.84
CA GLU A 152 14.41 -2.84 -19.41
C GLU A 152 15.35 -2.43 -20.54
N THR A 153 14.92 -1.44 -21.31
CA THR A 153 15.56 -0.86 -22.50
C THR A 153 16.72 0.10 -22.13
N GLY A 154 16.90 0.41 -20.84
CA GLY A 154 17.93 1.29 -20.32
C GLY A 154 17.41 2.66 -19.87
N SER A 155 18.22 3.40 -19.12
CA SER A 155 17.83 4.68 -18.49
C SER A 155 17.38 5.76 -19.47
N ASP A 156 17.88 5.73 -20.70
CA ASP A 156 17.69 6.78 -21.71
C ASP A 156 16.50 6.48 -22.64
N THR A 157 15.72 5.43 -22.35
CA THR A 157 14.57 5.06 -23.16
C THR A 157 13.48 6.14 -23.08
N PRO A 158 12.97 6.65 -24.21
CA PRO A 158 11.90 7.63 -24.19
C PRO A 158 10.58 6.96 -23.77
N LEU A 159 10.02 7.40 -22.64
CA LEU A 159 8.81 6.84 -22.04
C LEU A 159 7.67 7.84 -22.13
N LYS A 160 6.45 7.38 -22.41
CA LYS A 160 5.26 8.23 -22.36
C LYS A 160 4.77 8.36 -20.92
N THR A 161 4.60 9.59 -20.44
CA THR A 161 4.07 9.85 -19.10
C THR A 161 2.57 10.07 -19.14
N TYR A 162 1.84 9.43 -18.24
CA TYR A 162 0.43 9.64 -17.99
C TYR A 162 0.20 9.86 -16.50
N SER A 163 -0.72 10.75 -16.14
CA SER A 163 -1.05 11.03 -14.74
C SER A 163 -2.55 10.90 -14.52
N SER A 164 -2.93 10.35 -13.37
CA SER A 164 -4.30 10.31 -12.90
C SER A 164 -4.76 11.68 -12.37
N PRO A 165 -6.07 11.85 -12.10
CA PRO A 165 -6.55 12.84 -11.15
C PRO A 165 -5.79 12.75 -9.81
N VAL A 166 -5.60 13.89 -9.16
CA VAL A 166 -4.96 13.96 -7.82
C VAL A 166 -5.97 14.47 -6.82
N ALA A 167 -6.31 13.68 -5.81
CA ALA A 167 -7.24 14.10 -4.77
C ALA A 167 -6.59 15.14 -3.83
N ALA A 168 -7.41 15.84 -3.06
CA ALA A 168 -6.94 16.90 -2.16
C ALA A 168 -6.04 16.42 -1.01
N ASP A 169 -6.12 15.14 -0.67
CA ASP A 169 -5.22 14.52 0.30
C ASP A 169 -3.89 14.11 -0.30
N GLY A 170 -3.71 14.23 -1.63
CA GLY A 170 -2.52 13.91 -2.43
C GLY A 170 -2.59 12.55 -3.13
N ALA A 171 -3.68 11.80 -2.95
CA ALA A 171 -3.86 10.49 -3.57
C ALA A 171 -3.93 10.58 -5.10
N GLY A 172 -3.15 9.73 -5.79
CA GLY A 172 -3.09 9.67 -7.24
C GLY A 172 -1.94 8.82 -7.73
N PHE A 173 -1.79 8.68 -9.05
CA PHE A 173 -0.73 7.89 -9.65
C PHE A 173 -0.17 8.51 -10.93
N THR A 174 1.07 8.15 -11.22
CA THR A 174 1.78 8.45 -12.47
C THR A 174 2.23 7.15 -13.11
N ILE A 175 2.13 7.08 -14.43
CA ILE A 175 2.55 5.94 -15.25
C ILE A 175 3.56 6.43 -16.27
N TRP A 176 4.69 5.74 -16.35
CA TRP A 176 5.64 5.84 -17.45
C TRP A 176 5.49 4.59 -18.32
N TYR A 177 5.28 4.77 -19.61
CA TYR A 177 4.98 3.70 -20.54
C TYR A 177 6.03 3.61 -21.65
N ASP A 178 6.60 2.42 -21.81
CA ASP A 178 7.49 2.06 -22.89
C ASP A 178 6.68 1.46 -24.06
N PRO A 179 6.54 2.18 -25.19
CA PRO A 179 5.79 1.68 -26.34
C PRO A 179 6.50 0.54 -27.09
N GLU A 180 7.81 0.37 -26.94
CA GLU A 180 8.55 -0.70 -27.64
C GLU A 180 8.30 -2.07 -26.99
N THR A 181 8.27 -2.09 -25.66
CA THR A 181 8.11 -3.32 -24.86
C THR A 181 6.68 -3.53 -24.34
N ALA A 182 5.78 -2.57 -24.59
CA ALA A 182 4.44 -2.52 -24.02
C ALA A 182 4.44 -2.60 -22.49
N THR A 183 5.45 -1.99 -21.85
CA THR A 183 5.64 -2.05 -20.41
C THR A 183 5.26 -0.73 -19.75
N ALA A 184 4.37 -0.79 -18.78
CA ALA A 184 4.02 0.32 -17.92
C ALA A 184 4.71 0.20 -16.56
N TYR A 185 5.16 1.34 -16.06
CA TYR A 185 5.80 1.54 -14.77
C TYR A 185 4.95 2.56 -14.02
N GLN A 186 4.39 2.18 -12.88
CA GLN A 186 3.41 2.97 -12.16
C GLN A 186 3.90 3.30 -10.76
N GLU A 187 3.78 4.56 -10.36
CA GLU A 187 3.87 4.99 -8.96
C GLU A 187 2.50 5.48 -8.52
N ALA A 188 2.00 4.96 -7.41
CA ALA A 188 0.73 5.35 -6.81
C ALA A 188 0.94 5.73 -5.35
N GLY A 189 0.47 6.92 -4.96
CA GLY A 189 0.44 7.39 -3.57
C GLY A 189 -0.98 7.32 -3.02
N TYR A 190 -1.19 6.73 -1.84
CA TYR A 190 -2.52 6.62 -1.22
C TYR A 190 -3.02 7.94 -0.59
N TRP A 191 -2.15 8.95 -0.53
CA TRP A 191 -2.30 10.33 -0.04
C TRP A 191 -1.06 11.10 -0.54
#